data_AF-A0A7C8ZD20-F1
#
_entry.id   AF-A0A7C8ZD20-F1
#
_cell.length_a   1.000
_cell.length_b   1.000
_cell.length_c   1.000
_cell.angle_alpha   90.00
_cell.angle_beta   90.00
_cell.angle_gamma   90.00
#
_symmetry.space_group_name_H-M   'P 1'
#
loop_
_entity.id
_entity.type
_entity.pdbx_description
1 polymer ?
#
loop_
_entity_poly.entity_id
_entity_poly.type
_entity_poly.pdbx_seq_one_letter_code
_entity_poly.pdbx_strand_id
1 'polypeptide(L)'
;VREEVESMIQSIMGRVGSAVNVGELVFGLTRNITYRAAFGSDFKGGQDKFISIMQEFSKLFGAFNIADFIPWLGWVHAKEFNKRLKMARDSLDGFIDKII
;
A
#
# COMPACT_ATOMS: atom_id res chain seq x y z
N VAL A 1 -10.52 8.02 -11.03
CA VAL A 1 -10.74 6.58 -11.35
C VAL A 1 -10.73 6.33 -12.86
N ARG A 2 -11.64 6.93 -13.65
CA ARG A 2 -11.71 6.70 -15.11
C ARG A 2 -10.39 6.90 -15.84
N GLU A 3 -9.69 8.01 -15.58
CA GLU A 3 -8.39 8.33 -16.17
C GLU A 3 -7.32 7.25 -15.86
N GLU A 4 -7.32 6.69 -14.65
CA GLU A 4 -6.36 5.64 -14.27
C GLU A 4 -6.63 4.32 -15.00
N VAL A 5 -7.91 3.98 -15.17
CA VAL A 5 -8.34 2.81 -15.94
C VAL A 5 -7.98 2.98 -17.40
N GLU A 6 -8.23 4.16 -17.98
CA GLU A 6 -7.85 4.46 -19.37
C GLU A 6 -6.34 4.39 -19.56
N SER A 7 -5.55 4.94 -18.64
CA SER A 7 -4.07 4.82 -18.66
C SER A 7 -3.60 3.36 -18.63
N MET A 8 -4.18 2.53 -17.75
CA MET A 8 -3.88 1.10 -17.70
C MET A 8 -4.24 0.40 -19.02
N ILE A 9 -5.41 0.67 -19.60
CA ILE A 9 -5.83 0.10 -20.88
C ILE A 9 -4.85 0.48 -22.00
N GLN A 10 -4.45 1.75 -22.09
CA GLN A 10 -3.48 2.21 -23.09
C GLN A 10 -2.13 1.49 -22.94
N SER A 11 -1.67 1.25 -21.70
CA SER A 11 -0.43 0.49 -21.45
C SER A 11 -0.50 -0.97 -21.90
N ILE A 12 -1.71 -1.56 -21.89
CA ILE A 12 -1.96 -2.94 -22.35
C ILE A 12 -2.08 -3.01 -23.87
N MET A 13 -2.70 -2.00 -24.50
CA MET A 13 -2.86 -1.96 -25.96
C MET A 13 -1.52 -2.00 -26.70
N GLY A 14 -0.45 -1.44 -26.12
CA GLY A 14 0.90 -1.53 -26.67
C GLY A 14 1.56 -2.92 -26.55
N ARG A 15 0.93 -3.87 -25.86
CA ARG A 15 1.48 -5.20 -25.53
C ARG A 15 0.65 -6.35 -26.12
N VAL A 16 -0.24 -6.05 -27.07
CA VAL A 16 -1.10 -7.05 -27.72
C VAL A 16 -0.24 -8.16 -28.34
N GLY A 17 -0.63 -9.42 -28.08
CA GLY A 17 0.10 -10.61 -28.53
C GLY A 17 1.24 -11.05 -27.61
N SER A 18 1.53 -10.33 -26.52
CA SER A 18 2.52 -10.71 -25.52
C SER A 18 1.88 -11.06 -24.18
N ALA A 19 2.54 -11.92 -23.40
CA ALA A 19 2.11 -12.22 -22.04
C ALA A 19 2.25 -10.99 -21.14
N VAL A 20 1.24 -10.73 -20.31
CA VAL A 20 1.24 -9.62 -19.35
C VAL A 20 1.01 -10.13 -17.93
N ASN A 21 1.64 -9.47 -16.96
CA ASN A 21 1.39 -9.74 -15.55
C ASN A 21 0.16 -8.93 -15.10
N VAL A 22 -1.00 -9.59 -15.08
CA VAL A 22 -2.27 -8.97 -14.66
C VAL A 22 -2.23 -8.51 -13.21
N GLY A 23 -1.54 -9.25 -12.32
CA GLY A 23 -1.41 -8.88 -10.91
C GLY A 23 -0.67 -7.55 -10.74
N GLU A 24 0.41 -7.35 -11.49
CA GLU A 24 1.16 -6.09 -11.50
C GLU A 24 0.31 -4.93 -12.03
N LEU A 25 -0.45 -5.16 -13.11
CA LEU A 25 -1.33 -4.14 -13.69
C LEU A 25 -2.43 -3.69 -12.72
N VAL A 26 -3.14 -4.65 -12.11
CA VAL A 26 -4.21 -4.36 -11.13
C VAL A 26 -3.63 -3.70 -9.87
N PHE A 27 -2.46 -4.15 -9.41
CA PHE A 27 -1.78 -3.54 -8.28
C PHE A 27 -1.40 -2.08 -8.58
N GLY A 28 -0.80 -1.81 -9.75
CA GLY A 28 -0.46 -0.47 -10.20
C GLY A 28 -1.67 0.45 -10.32
N LEU A 29 -2.77 -0.04 -10.89
CA LEU A 29 -4.04 0.70 -10.99
C LEU A 29 -4.58 1.08 -9.61
N THR A 30 -4.68 0.10 -8.71
CA THR A 30 -5.22 0.31 -7.35
C THR A 30 -4.34 1.28 -6.57
N ARG A 31 -3.01 1.15 -6.68
CA ARG A 31 -2.04 2.08 -6.12
C ARG A 31 -2.28 3.51 -6.58
N ASN A 32 -2.43 3.73 -7.90
CA ASN A 32 -2.61 5.07 -8.44
C ASN A 32 -3.94 5.70 -7.99
N ILE A 33 -5.03 4.91 -8.01
CA ILE A 33 -6.34 5.36 -7.53
C ILE A 33 -6.29 5.76 -6.06
N THR A 34 -5.76 4.90 -5.19
CA THR A 34 -5.69 5.17 -3.75
C THR A 34 -4.81 6.38 -3.44
N TYR A 35 -3.65 6.49 -4.12
CA TYR A 35 -2.74 7.63 -3.92
C TYR A 35 -3.39 8.95 -4.34
N ARG A 36 -4.00 9.01 -5.54
CA ARG A 36 -4.72 10.22 -5.98
C ARG A 36 -5.92 10.55 -5.10
N ALA A 37 -6.64 9.54 -4.61
CA ALA A 37 -7.77 9.76 -3.72
C ALA A 37 -7.34 10.36 -2.38
N ALA A 38 -6.20 9.93 -1.85
CA ALA A 38 -5.67 10.42 -0.58
C ALA A 38 -4.98 11.79 -0.67
N PHE A 39 -4.26 12.07 -1.77
CA PHE A 39 -3.33 13.20 -1.85
C PHE A 39 -3.55 14.14 -3.06
N GLY A 40 -4.53 13.86 -3.91
CA GLY A 40 -4.78 14.63 -5.12
C GLY A 40 -3.83 14.30 -6.28
N SER A 41 -4.01 14.99 -7.41
CA SER A 41 -3.23 14.77 -8.66
C SER A 41 -1.88 15.47 -8.69
N ASP A 42 -1.67 16.47 -7.83
CA ASP A 42 -0.55 17.41 -7.97
C ASP A 42 0.67 17.00 -7.13
N PHE A 43 0.51 16.03 -6.23
CA PHE A 43 1.58 15.56 -5.36
C PHE A 43 2.50 14.54 -6.06
N LYS A 44 3.56 15.06 -6.69
CA LYS A 44 4.55 14.27 -7.44
C LYS A 44 5.69 13.79 -6.53
N GLY A 45 6.06 12.51 -6.65
CA GLY A 45 7.29 11.95 -6.06
C GLY A 45 7.15 11.24 -4.70
N GLY A 46 5.95 11.15 -4.13
CA GLY A 46 5.71 10.46 -2.85
C GLY A 46 5.14 9.04 -2.96
N GLN A 47 4.80 8.57 -4.16
CA GLN A 47 3.98 7.38 -4.36
C GLN A 47 4.67 6.08 -3.91
N ASP A 48 5.96 5.92 -4.20
CA ASP A 48 6.70 4.72 -3.80
C ASP A 48 6.89 4.67 -2.28
N LYS A 49 7.12 5.82 -1.64
CA LYS A 49 7.19 5.93 -0.18
C LYS A 49 5.84 5.59 0.46
N PHE A 50 4.73 6.16 -0.05
CA PHE A 50 3.39 5.84 0.41
C PHE A 50 3.10 4.33 0.32
N ILE A 51 3.47 3.71 -0.80
CA ILE A 51 3.21 2.29 -1.03
C ILE A 51 4.05 1.39 -0.14
N SER A 52 5.31 1.75 0.12
CA SER A 52 6.13 1.05 1.11
C SER A 52 5.48 1.07 2.50
N ILE A 53 4.94 2.23 2.91
CA ILE A 53 4.22 2.37 4.19
C ILE A 53 2.95 1.50 4.19
N MET A 54 2.15 1.54 3.12
CA MET A 54 0.92 0.73 3.00
C MET A 54 1.19 -0.78 2.94
N GLN A 55 2.31 -1.20 2.34
CA GLN A 55 2.75 -2.59 2.36
C GLN A 55 3.13 -3.04 3.77
N GLU A 56 3.80 -2.19 4.56
CA GLU A 56 4.11 -2.51 5.95
C GLU A 56 2.83 -2.62 6.80
N PHE A 57 1.86 -1.72 6.62
CA PHE A 57 0.55 -1.86 7.23
C PHE A 57 -0.15 -3.16 6.80
N SER A 58 -0.13 -3.50 5.51
CA SER A 58 -0.72 -4.75 5.02
C SER A 58 -0.07 -5.98 5.63
N LYS A 59 1.26 -5.96 5.81
CA LYS A 59 1.99 -7.03 6.53
C LYS A 59 1.60 -7.09 7.99
N LEU A 60 1.40 -5.95 8.67
CA LEU A 60 1.00 -5.92 10.07
C LEU A 60 -0.45 -6.37 10.25
N PHE A 61 -1.39 -5.89 9.44
CA PHE A 61 -2.79 -6.33 9.52
C PHE A 61 -3.02 -7.76 9.01
N GLY A 62 -2.18 -8.24 8.09
CA GLY A 62 -2.20 -9.62 7.60
C GLY A 62 -1.33 -10.58 8.43
N ALA A 63 -0.43 -10.07 9.27
CA ALA A 63 0.36 -10.90 10.18
C ALA A 63 -0.60 -11.46 11.24
N PHE A 64 -0.64 -12.79 11.29
CA PHE A 64 -1.37 -13.60 12.26
C PHE A 64 -1.45 -12.92 13.64
N ASN A 65 -2.64 -12.47 14.02
CA ASN A 65 -2.90 -12.11 15.40
C ASN A 65 -3.03 -13.42 16.19
N ILE A 66 -1.90 -13.92 16.70
CA ILE A 66 -1.86 -15.13 17.53
C ILE A 66 -2.81 -15.02 18.73
N ALA A 67 -3.12 -13.80 19.21
CA ALA A 67 -4.08 -13.61 20.29
C ALA A 67 -5.53 -13.95 19.89
N ASP A 68 -5.89 -13.85 18.60
CA ASP A 68 -7.22 -14.21 18.10
C ASP A 68 -7.42 -15.74 18.09
N PHE A 69 -6.34 -16.52 18.06
CA PHE A 69 -6.38 -17.99 18.03
C PHE A 69 -5.93 -18.65 19.35
N ILE A 70 -4.98 -18.03 20.06
CA ILE A 70 -4.41 -18.53 21.33
C ILE A 70 -4.25 -17.33 22.29
N PRO A 71 -5.33 -16.96 23.02
CA PRO A 71 -5.38 -15.72 23.81
C PRO A 71 -4.25 -15.56 24.84
N TRP A 72 -3.76 -16.67 25.42
CA TRP A 72 -2.69 -16.64 26.42
C TRP A 72 -1.27 -16.50 25.81
N LEU A 73 -1.12 -16.59 24.48
CA LEU A 73 0.14 -16.35 23.77
C LEU A 73 0.19 -14.97 23.09
N GLY A 74 -0.79 -14.08 23.36
CA GLY A 74 -0.83 -12.74 22.78
C GLY A 74 0.44 -11.91 23.03
N TRP A 75 1.16 -12.18 24.13
CA TRP A 75 2.40 -11.51 24.49
C TRP A 75 3.63 -11.95 23.68
N VAL A 76 3.59 -13.14 23.04
CA VAL A 76 4.78 -13.75 22.40
C VAL A 76 5.30 -12.92 21.22
N HIS A 77 4.43 -12.16 20.55
CA HIS A 77 4.83 -11.29 19.43
C HIS A 77 4.39 -9.82 19.58
N ALA A 78 3.68 -9.46 20.66
CA ALA A 78 3.12 -8.12 20.83
C ALA A 78 4.17 -7.01 20.84
N LYS A 79 5.36 -7.25 21.44
CA LYS A 79 6.39 -6.20 21.56
C LYS A 79 6.95 -5.78 20.20
N GLU A 80 7.33 -6.74 19.37
CA GLU A 80 7.87 -6.46 18.03
C GLU A 80 6.78 -5.95 17.09
N PHE A 81 5.58 -6.52 17.18
CA PHE A 81 4.41 -6.03 16.45
C PHE A 81 4.11 -4.56 16.75
N ASN A 82 3.99 -4.21 18.04
CA ASN A 82 3.71 -2.84 18.48
C ASN A 82 4.83 -1.87 18.08
N LYS A 83 6.08 -2.31 18.12
CA LYS A 83 7.22 -1.51 17.65
C LYS A 83 7.12 -1.21 16.16
N ARG A 84 6.91 -2.23 15.32
CA ARG A 84 6.75 -2.07 13.87
C ARG A 84 5.54 -1.22 13.52
N LEU A 85 4.42 -1.44 14.20
CA LEU A 85 3.21 -0.63 14.03
C LEU A 85 3.45 0.84 14.35
N LYS A 86 4.17 1.14 15.45
CA LYS A 86 4.55 2.50 15.79
C LYS A 86 5.43 3.12 14.70
N MET A 87 6.47 2.40 14.23
CA MET A 87 7.34 2.91 13.16
C MET A 87 6.60 3.16 11.83
N ALA A 88 5.63 2.30 11.49
CA ALA A 88 4.79 2.47 10.31
C ALA A 88 3.89 3.71 10.44
N ARG A 89 3.33 3.96 11.63
CA ARG A 89 2.57 5.18 11.92
C ARG A 89 3.44 6.44 11.85
N ASP A 90 4.59 6.45 12.54
CA ASP A 90 5.51 7.60 12.52
C ASP A 90 5.96 7.94 11.07
N SER A 91 6.14 6.91 10.23
CA SER A 91 6.48 7.09 8.81
C SER A 91 5.33 7.68 7.98
N LEU A 92 4.10 7.32 8.31
CA LEU A 92 2.89 7.84 7.67
C LEU A 92 2.64 9.29 8.10
N ASP A 93 2.76 9.60 9.38
CA ASP A 93 2.58 10.94 9.92
C ASP A 93 3.58 11.89 9.26
N GLY A 94 4.88 11.56 9.27
CA GLY A 94 5.90 12.37 8.61
C GLY A 94 5.84 12.35 7.07
N PHE A 95 5.00 11.51 6.46
CA PHE A 95 4.69 11.58 5.04
C PHE A 95 3.55 12.58 4.79
N ILE A 96 2.49 12.53 5.60
CA ILE A 96 1.35 13.46 5.53
C ILE A 96 1.78 14.89 5.85
N ASP A 97 2.66 15.09 6.84
CA ASP A 97 3.23 16.40 7.19
C ASP A 97 4.01 17.08 6.06
N LYS A 98 4.38 16.34 5.00
CA LYS A 98 5.03 16.91 3.82
C LYS A 98 4.05 17.32 2.72
N ILE A 99 2.80 16.93 2.88
CA ILE A 99 1.72 17.15 1.92
C ILE A 99 0.86 18.34 2.35
N ILE A 100 0.67 18.51 3.67
CA ILE A 100 0.04 19.66 4.33
C ILE A 100 1.12 20.71 4.63
#